data_AF-A0A1X2GY73-F1
#
_entry.id   AF-A0A1X2GY73-F1
#
_cell.length_a   1.000
_cell.length_b   1.000
_cell.length_c   1.000
_cell.angle_alpha   90.00
_cell.angle_beta   90.00
_cell.angle_gamma   90.00
#
_symmetry.space_group_name_H-M   'P 1'
#
loop_
_entity.id
_entity.type
_entity.pdbx_description
1 polymer ?
#
loop_
_entity_poly.entity_id
_entity_poly.type
_entity_poly.pdbx_seq_one_letter_code
_entity_poly.pdbx_strand_id
1 'polypeptide(L)'
;MPQLYTSKKPLTLVFPIDWENKKILLGMKKRGFGVNKINGFGGKLEPGETVEQAAYRELLEESMVEAQNMIKVGLNMFTFEGDSVGLEVHVYLTTDYRGEPQETNEMRPEWYDFDKIPFEQMWTDDAYWLPKVLNHEKFVAQYHFAQDQTTILSETFNLVDTVPDDYEQ
;
A
#
# COMPACT_ATOMS: atom_id res chain seq x y z
N MET A 1 -25.71 -1.95 -4.18
CA MET A 1 -24.93 -3.19 -4.04
C MET A 1 -25.10 -3.70 -2.61
N PRO A 2 -24.97 -5.01 -2.32
CA PRO A 2 -24.98 -5.49 -0.93
C PRO A 2 -23.87 -4.80 -0.14
N GLN A 3 -24.16 -4.45 1.12
CA GLN A 3 -23.18 -3.84 2.01
C GLN A 3 -22.07 -4.85 2.33
N LEU A 4 -20.86 -4.62 1.84
CA LEU A 4 -19.72 -5.55 1.95
C LEU A 4 -19.03 -5.51 3.32
N TYR A 5 -19.18 -4.43 4.08
CA TYR A 5 -18.55 -4.24 5.39
C TYR A 5 -19.41 -3.33 6.29
N THR A 6 -19.28 -3.50 7.61
CA THR A 6 -20.00 -2.70 8.62
C THR A 6 -19.08 -1.71 9.34
N SER A 7 -17.77 -1.89 9.22
CA SER A 7 -16.73 -0.99 9.73
C SER A 7 -15.53 -1.00 8.81
N LYS A 8 -14.70 0.04 8.87
CA LYS A 8 -13.43 0.10 8.12
C LYS A 8 -12.27 0.38 9.07
N LYS A 9 -11.09 -0.10 8.68
CA LYS A 9 -9.84 0.12 9.39
C LYS A 9 -8.85 0.86 8.49
N PRO A 10 -8.39 2.06 8.90
CA PRO A 10 -7.38 2.78 8.14
C PRO A 10 -6.01 2.10 8.28
N LEU A 11 -5.30 2.04 7.16
CA LEU A 11 -3.95 1.53 7.01
C LEU A 11 -3.16 2.44 6.08
N THR A 12 -1.85 2.39 6.21
CA THR A 12 -0.92 3.13 5.34
C THR A 12 -0.15 2.17 4.45
N LEU A 13 0.27 2.65 3.28
CA LEU A 13 1.18 1.95 2.41
C LEU A 13 2.05 2.97 1.68
N VAL A 14 3.37 2.82 1.78
CA VAL A 14 4.36 3.80 1.32
C VAL A 14 5.37 3.13 0.40
N PHE A 15 5.67 3.80 -0.70
CA PHE A 15 6.68 3.39 -1.66
C PHE A 15 7.73 4.49 -1.83
N PRO A 16 8.97 4.28 -1.38
CA PRO A 16 10.10 5.07 -1.82
C PRO A 16 10.40 4.84 -3.30
N ILE A 17 10.52 5.92 -4.06
CA ILE A 17 10.71 5.90 -5.52
C ILE A 17 11.95 6.69 -5.91
N ASP A 18 12.77 6.07 -6.74
CA ASP A 18 13.84 6.72 -7.50
C ASP A 18 13.42 6.80 -8.98
N TRP A 19 12.90 7.96 -9.38
CA TRP A 19 12.43 8.18 -10.76
C TRP A 19 13.57 8.25 -11.78
N GLU A 20 14.77 8.67 -11.37
CA GLU A 20 15.92 8.80 -12.26
C GLU A 20 16.41 7.42 -12.69
N ASN A 21 16.55 6.50 -11.74
CA ASN A 21 16.96 5.12 -12.00
C ASN A 21 15.77 4.17 -12.26
N LYS A 22 14.53 4.67 -12.20
CA LYS A 22 13.29 3.89 -12.36
C LYS A 22 13.21 2.72 -11.39
N LYS A 23 13.45 2.99 -10.11
CA LYS A 23 13.43 1.98 -9.05
C LYS A 23 12.39 2.28 -7.99
N ILE A 24 11.84 1.22 -7.44
CA ILE A 24 10.89 1.22 -6.33
C ILE A 24 11.46 0.38 -5.19
N LEU A 25 11.44 0.91 -3.98
CA LEU A 25 11.80 0.14 -2.80
C LEU A 25 10.59 -0.66 -2.35
N LEU A 26 10.77 -1.97 -2.28
CA LEU A 26 9.78 -2.91 -1.76
C LEU A 26 10.39 -3.73 -0.63
N GLY A 27 9.54 -4.38 0.16
CA GLY A 27 9.95 -5.21 1.28
C GLY A 27 9.33 -6.59 1.22
N MET A 28 10.14 -7.64 1.40
CA MET A 28 9.61 -8.98 1.67
C MET A 28 9.19 -9.07 3.14
N LYS A 29 7.91 -9.35 3.39
CA LYS A 29 7.34 -9.40 4.73
C LYS A 29 7.71 -10.69 5.46
N LYS A 30 8.32 -10.56 6.64
CA LYS A 30 8.86 -11.67 7.43
C LYS A 30 7.89 -12.20 8.48
N ARG A 31 6.87 -11.43 8.86
CA ARG A 31 5.89 -11.79 9.89
C ARG A 31 4.53 -11.13 9.67
N GLY A 32 3.50 -11.65 10.34
CA GLY A 32 2.16 -11.06 10.36
C GLY A 32 1.35 -11.29 9.07
N PHE A 33 0.31 -10.48 8.88
CA PHE A 33 -0.56 -10.55 7.70
C PHE A 33 0.20 -10.20 6.42
N GLY A 34 0.15 -11.09 5.42
CA GLY A 34 0.94 -10.96 4.18
C GLY A 34 2.37 -11.49 4.28
N VAL A 35 2.69 -12.36 5.26
CA VAL A 35 4.01 -13.01 5.33
C VAL A 35 4.37 -13.68 4.00
N ASN A 36 5.65 -13.57 3.61
CA ASN A 36 6.20 -14.02 2.32
C ASN A 36 5.65 -13.29 1.08
N LYS A 37 4.87 -12.21 1.25
CA LYS A 37 4.54 -11.29 0.15
C LYS A 37 5.55 -10.15 0.11
N ILE A 38 5.83 -9.68 -1.10
CA ILE A 38 6.54 -8.42 -1.35
C ILE A 38 5.51 -7.30 -1.38
N ASN A 39 5.78 -6.17 -0.72
CA ASN A 39 4.89 -5.01 -0.73
C ASN A 39 5.67 -3.70 -0.48
N GLY A 40 4.97 -2.56 -0.48
CA GLY A 40 5.44 -1.33 0.16
C GLY A 40 5.45 -1.44 1.69
N PHE A 41 5.80 -0.35 2.34
CA PHE A 41 5.95 -0.27 3.80
C PHE A 41 4.75 0.41 4.43
N GLY A 42 4.22 -0.12 5.53
CA GLY A 42 3.01 0.45 6.09
C GLY A 42 2.24 -0.48 7.01
N GLY A 43 1.32 0.12 7.75
CA GLY A 43 0.65 -0.59 8.81
C GLY A 43 -0.53 0.18 9.37
N LYS A 44 -0.79 -0.05 10.66
CA LYS A 44 -1.98 0.44 11.34
C LYS A 44 -1.67 1.78 11.99
N LEU A 45 -2.68 2.63 12.07
CA LEU A 45 -2.58 3.83 12.90
C LEU A 45 -2.49 3.46 14.38
N GLU A 46 -1.65 4.17 15.12
CA GLU A 46 -1.66 4.16 16.58
C GLU A 46 -2.68 5.16 17.17
N PRO A 47 -3.11 4.99 18.44
CA PRO A 47 -4.04 5.92 19.06
C PRO A 47 -3.54 7.37 19.04
N GLY A 48 -4.29 8.25 18.36
CA GLY A 48 -3.98 9.68 18.29
C GLY A 48 -3.12 10.08 17.08
N GLU A 49 -2.68 9.14 16.26
CA GLU A 49 -1.99 9.43 14.99
C GLU A 49 -2.97 9.82 13.88
N THR A 50 -2.55 10.75 13.02
CA THR A 50 -3.13 10.90 11.68
C THR A 50 -2.63 9.78 10.76
N VAL A 51 -3.33 9.54 9.65
CA VAL A 51 -2.90 8.59 8.61
C VAL A 51 -1.49 8.91 8.11
N GLU A 52 -1.20 10.20 7.88
CA GLU A 52 0.12 10.62 7.41
C GLU A 52 1.21 10.37 8.46
N GLN A 53 0.95 10.65 9.75
CA GLN A 53 1.90 10.35 10.82
C GLN A 53 2.23 8.86 10.89
N ALA A 54 1.22 8.00 10.79
CA ALA A 54 1.42 6.55 10.72
C ALA A 54 2.24 6.14 9.50
N ALA A 55 2.06 6.79 8.34
CA ALA A 55 2.83 6.48 7.13
C ALA A 55 4.33 6.77 7.30
N TYR A 56 4.68 7.93 7.89
CA TYR A 56 6.08 8.25 8.19
C TYR A 56 6.69 7.27 9.23
N ARG A 57 5.96 6.96 10.30
CA ARG A 57 6.42 6.03 11.34
C ARG A 57 6.66 4.63 10.78
N GLU A 58 5.67 4.05 10.10
CA GLU A 58 5.74 2.68 9.58
C GLU A 58 6.88 2.53 8.56
N LEU A 59 7.09 3.52 7.67
CA LEU A 59 8.22 3.48 6.75
C LEU A 59 9.55 3.40 7.50
N LEU A 60 9.73 4.24 8.53
CA LEU A 60 10.95 4.24 9.34
C LEU A 60 11.13 2.91 10.09
N GLU A 61 10.09 2.40 10.73
CA GLU A 61 10.12 1.18 11.53
C GLU A 61 10.40 -0.08 10.69
N GLU A 62 9.82 -0.16 9.49
CA GLU A 62 9.95 -1.35 8.64
C GLU A 62 11.19 -1.33 7.75
N SER A 63 11.74 -0.16 7.41
CA SER A 63 12.82 -0.04 6.41
C SER A 63 14.05 0.76 6.85
N MET A 64 14.02 1.45 7.99
CA MET A 64 15.04 2.44 8.41
C MET A 64 15.17 3.66 7.49
N VAL A 65 14.18 3.90 6.62
CA VAL A 65 14.11 5.06 5.73
C VAL A 65 13.25 6.16 6.36
N GLU A 66 13.79 7.37 6.45
CA GLU A 66 13.09 8.55 6.97
C GLU A 66 12.65 9.45 5.80
N ALA A 67 11.40 9.34 5.39
CA ALA A 67 10.82 10.23 4.38
C ALA A 67 10.84 11.70 4.83
N GLN A 68 11.15 12.59 3.90
CA GLN A 68 11.09 14.05 4.06
C GLN A 68 9.87 14.64 3.34
N ASN A 69 9.27 13.86 2.43
CA ASN A 69 8.01 14.17 1.77
C ASN A 69 7.12 12.92 1.64
N MET A 70 5.80 13.15 1.57
CA MET A 70 4.81 12.13 1.22
C MET A 70 3.81 12.71 0.24
N ILE A 71 3.53 11.97 -0.82
CA ILE A 71 2.52 12.32 -1.82
C ILE A 71 1.46 11.23 -1.80
N LYS A 72 0.23 11.57 -1.42
CA LYS A 72 -0.90 10.64 -1.50
C LYS A 72 -1.26 10.42 -2.97
N VAL A 73 -1.17 9.16 -3.42
CA VAL A 73 -1.37 8.77 -4.82
C VAL A 73 -2.52 7.80 -5.01
N GLY A 74 -2.99 7.17 -3.94
CA GLY A 74 -4.04 6.18 -4.06
C GLY A 74 -4.85 6.00 -2.78
N LEU A 75 -6.06 5.49 -2.97
CA LEU A 75 -6.90 4.99 -1.90
C LEU A 75 -7.53 3.67 -2.33
N ASN A 76 -7.20 2.61 -1.61
CA ASN A 76 -7.77 1.28 -1.81
C ASN A 76 -8.76 0.95 -0.70
N MET A 77 -9.91 0.39 -1.07
CA MET A 77 -10.83 -0.27 -0.15
C MET A 77 -10.82 -1.77 -0.41
N PHE A 78 -10.26 -2.54 0.52
CA PHE A 78 -10.25 -4.00 0.46
C PHE A 78 -11.32 -4.59 1.36
N THR A 79 -12.06 -5.56 0.83
CA THR A 79 -13.07 -6.31 1.58
C THR A 79 -12.89 -7.79 1.31
N PHE A 80 -13.25 -8.65 2.26
CA PHE A 80 -13.04 -10.09 2.15
C PHE A 80 -14.36 -10.80 2.48
N GLU A 81 -14.71 -11.81 1.70
CA GLU A 81 -15.89 -12.63 1.97
C GLU A 81 -15.83 -13.21 3.39
N GLY A 82 -16.88 -12.98 4.18
CA GLY A 82 -16.95 -13.44 5.57
C GLY A 82 -16.29 -12.52 6.61
N ASP A 83 -15.63 -11.43 6.19
CA ASP A 83 -15.13 -10.38 7.10
C ASP A 83 -16.01 -9.13 6.99
N SER A 84 -16.44 -8.60 8.13
CA SER A 84 -17.24 -7.39 8.21
C SER A 84 -16.40 -6.10 8.32
N VAL A 85 -15.08 -6.24 8.39
CA VAL A 85 -14.12 -5.13 8.45
C VAL A 85 -13.50 -4.91 7.08
N GLY A 86 -13.75 -3.73 6.50
CA GLY A 86 -13.01 -3.27 5.32
C GLY A 86 -11.64 -2.71 5.71
N LEU A 87 -10.65 -2.88 4.84
CA LEU A 87 -9.33 -2.26 5.00
C LEU A 87 -9.24 -1.06 4.05
N GLU A 88 -9.11 0.12 4.64
CA GLU A 88 -8.92 1.37 3.91
C GLU A 88 -7.43 1.70 3.86
N VAL A 89 -6.80 1.49 2.71
CA VAL A 89 -5.36 1.62 2.55
C VAL A 89 -5.02 2.90 1.80
N HIS A 90 -4.37 3.82 2.50
CA HIS A 90 -3.92 5.10 1.97
C HIS A 90 -2.51 4.92 1.39
N VAL A 91 -2.39 5.12 0.08
CA VAL A 91 -1.16 4.85 -0.67
C VAL A 91 -0.38 6.14 -0.89
N TYR A 92 0.88 6.13 -0.48
CA TYR A 92 1.80 7.26 -0.57
C TYR A 92 3.06 6.90 -1.36
N LEU A 93 3.62 7.89 -2.03
CA LEU A 93 4.98 7.86 -2.55
C LEU A 93 5.87 8.83 -1.78
N THR A 94 7.15 8.50 -1.66
CA THR A 94 8.20 9.43 -1.24
C THR A 94 9.36 9.39 -2.23
N THR A 95 9.94 10.56 -2.51
CA THR A 95 11.09 10.71 -3.42
C THR A 95 12.25 11.43 -2.76
N ASP A 96 12.01 12.03 -1.58
CA ASP A 96 13.01 12.69 -0.76
C ASP A 96 12.99 12.01 0.60
N TYR A 97 14.07 11.33 0.93
CA TYR A 97 14.21 10.55 2.15
C TYR A 97 15.67 10.50 2.59
N ARG A 98 15.88 10.12 3.85
CA ARG A 98 17.19 9.92 4.47
C ARG A 98 17.33 8.49 4.97
N GLY A 99 18.59 8.08 5.15
CA GLY A 99 18.92 6.73 5.59
C GLY A 99 19.02 5.75 4.42
N GLU A 100 19.62 4.60 4.72
CA GLU A 100 19.74 3.49 3.79
C GLU A 100 18.77 2.38 4.21
N PRO A 101 18.02 1.78 3.26
CA PRO A 101 17.13 0.67 3.55
C PRO A 101 17.85 -0.47 4.25
N GLN A 102 17.31 -0.95 5.36
CA GLN A 102 17.90 -2.03 6.15
C GLN A 102 16.85 -3.07 6.52
N GLU A 103 17.29 -4.33 6.56
CA GLU A 103 16.45 -5.42 7.04
C GLU A 103 16.10 -5.23 8.52
N THR A 104 14.82 -5.39 8.82
CA THR A 104 14.27 -5.30 10.17
C THR A 104 13.74 -6.67 10.61
N ASN A 105 13.18 -6.72 11.82
CA ASN A 105 12.46 -7.92 12.26
C ASN A 105 11.18 -8.16 11.44
N GLU A 106 10.66 -7.11 10.79
CA GLU A 106 9.37 -7.10 10.08
C GLU A 106 9.53 -7.35 8.58
N MET A 107 10.54 -6.72 7.99
CA MET A 107 10.64 -6.55 6.55
C MET A 107 12.08 -6.68 6.08
N ARG A 108 12.28 -7.21 4.87
CA ARG A 108 13.56 -7.18 4.15
C ARG A 108 13.44 -6.27 2.92
N PRO A 109 13.87 -5.00 3.01
CA PRO A 109 13.83 -4.06 1.90
C PRO A 109 14.77 -4.45 0.75
N GLU A 110 14.35 -4.19 -0.48
CA GLU A 110 15.12 -4.38 -1.70
C GLU A 110 14.61 -3.43 -2.80
N TRP A 111 15.53 -2.90 -3.59
CA TRP A 111 15.19 -2.06 -4.75
C TRP A 111 14.89 -2.91 -5.97
N TYR A 112 13.76 -2.65 -6.61
CA TYR A 112 13.35 -3.29 -7.87
C TYR A 112 13.30 -2.28 -9.00
N ASP A 113 13.77 -2.66 -10.17
CA ASP A 113 13.53 -1.90 -11.40
C ASP A 113 12.01 -1.93 -11.70
N PHE A 114 11.44 -0.83 -12.20
CA PHE A 114 10.00 -0.75 -12.50
C PHE A 114 9.50 -1.86 -13.46
N ASP A 115 10.35 -2.32 -14.37
CA ASP A 115 10.04 -3.38 -15.34
C ASP A 115 10.28 -4.80 -14.79
N LYS A 116 10.79 -4.92 -13.56
CA LYS A 116 11.10 -6.19 -12.88
C LYS A 116 10.40 -6.31 -11.53
N ILE A 117 9.34 -5.55 -11.30
CA ILE A 117 8.52 -5.67 -10.11
C ILE A 117 7.95 -7.10 -10.06
N PRO A 118 8.15 -7.85 -8.96
CA PRO A 118 7.81 -9.27 -8.88
C PRO A 118 6.33 -9.46 -8.52
N PHE A 119 5.40 -9.00 -9.37
CA PHE A 119 3.95 -9.01 -9.09
C PHE A 119 3.38 -10.38 -8.67
N GLU A 120 3.94 -11.48 -9.17
CA GLU A 120 3.56 -12.84 -8.77
C GLU A 120 3.79 -13.14 -7.28
N GLN A 121 4.72 -12.43 -6.64
CA GLN A 121 5.02 -12.52 -5.21
C GLN A 121 4.35 -11.41 -4.39
N MET A 122 3.58 -10.53 -5.03
CA MET A 122 2.88 -9.41 -4.40
C MET A 122 1.40 -9.75 -4.15
N TRP A 123 0.59 -8.79 -3.71
CA TRP A 123 -0.87 -8.97 -3.66
C TRP A 123 -1.45 -8.93 -5.07
N THR A 124 -2.53 -9.68 -5.30
CA THR A 124 -3.12 -9.84 -6.65
C THR A 124 -3.54 -8.48 -7.24
N ASP A 125 -4.04 -7.57 -6.41
CA ASP A 125 -4.48 -6.24 -6.81
C ASP A 125 -3.33 -5.30 -7.18
N ASP A 126 -2.12 -5.51 -6.66
CA ASP A 126 -0.96 -4.64 -6.91
C ASP A 126 -0.65 -4.52 -8.42
N ALA A 127 -0.87 -5.59 -9.17
CA ALA A 127 -0.69 -5.62 -10.63
C ALA A 127 -1.67 -4.71 -11.40
N TYR A 128 -2.79 -4.31 -10.79
CA TYR A 128 -3.80 -3.46 -11.41
C TYR A 128 -3.51 -1.98 -11.18
N TRP A 129 -3.18 -1.58 -9.95
CA TRP A 129 -3.08 -0.18 -9.55
C TRP A 129 -1.65 0.36 -9.52
N LEU A 130 -0.65 -0.44 -9.15
CA LEU A 130 0.73 0.04 -9.01
C LEU A 130 1.33 0.53 -10.35
N PRO A 131 1.11 -0.14 -11.50
CA PRO A 131 1.58 0.39 -12.79
C PRO A 131 1.00 1.77 -13.14
N LYS A 132 -0.21 2.08 -12.67
CA LYS A 132 -0.86 3.40 -12.88
C LYS A 132 -0.16 4.48 -12.07
N VAL A 133 0.13 4.18 -10.81
CA VAL A 133 0.93 5.05 -9.93
C VAL A 133 2.32 5.31 -10.52
N LEU A 134 2.98 4.28 -11.04
CA LEU A 134 4.28 4.41 -11.71
C LEU A 134 4.23 5.18 -13.03
N ASN A 135 3.03 5.38 -13.59
CA ASN A 135 2.77 6.24 -14.74
C ASN A 135 2.25 7.64 -14.31
N HIS A 136 2.49 8.03 -13.06
CA HIS A 136 2.07 9.32 -12.48
C HIS A 136 0.56 9.52 -12.37
N GLU A 137 -0.24 8.45 -12.44
CA GLU A 137 -1.68 8.52 -12.26
C GLU A 137 -2.04 8.33 -10.78
N LYS A 138 -3.12 8.99 -10.33
CA LYS A 138 -3.70 8.77 -9.01
C LYS A 138 -5.01 8.01 -9.14
N PHE A 139 -5.38 7.28 -8.10
CA PHE A 139 -6.54 6.39 -8.19
C PHE A 139 -7.35 6.28 -6.90
N VAL A 140 -8.57 5.82 -7.06
CA VAL A 140 -9.42 5.27 -6.00
C VAL A 140 -9.94 3.92 -6.50
N ALA A 141 -9.76 2.86 -5.70
CA ALA A 141 -10.18 1.53 -6.09
C ALA A 141 -10.80 0.76 -4.91
N GLN A 142 -11.64 -0.22 -5.25
CA GLN A 142 -12.16 -1.20 -4.31
C GLN A 142 -12.00 -2.58 -4.89
N TYR A 143 -11.54 -3.52 -4.08
CA TYR A 143 -11.46 -4.93 -4.42
C TYR A 143 -12.19 -5.75 -3.35
N HIS A 144 -13.08 -6.62 -3.80
CA HIS A 144 -13.73 -7.61 -2.96
C HIS A 144 -13.08 -8.96 -3.23
N PHE A 145 -12.43 -9.53 -2.22
CA PHE A 145 -11.74 -10.81 -2.31
C PHE A 145 -12.61 -11.95 -1.76
N ALA A 146 -12.41 -13.15 -2.29
CA ALA A 146 -12.90 -14.37 -1.70
C ALA A 146 -12.18 -14.69 -0.38
N GLN A 147 -12.65 -15.71 0.33
CA GLN A 147 -12.03 -16.17 1.59
C GLN A 147 -10.56 -16.58 1.47
N ASP A 148 -10.09 -16.92 0.26
CA ASP A 148 -8.70 -17.27 -0.01
C ASP A 148 -7.75 -16.06 -0.06
N GLN A 149 -8.28 -14.83 0.09
CA GLN A 149 -7.54 -13.56 0.07
C GLN A 149 -6.72 -13.33 -1.22
N THR A 150 -7.03 -14.07 -2.28
CA THR A 150 -6.27 -14.06 -3.53
C THR A 150 -7.19 -13.83 -4.73
N THR A 151 -8.35 -14.47 -4.74
CA THR A 151 -9.35 -14.37 -5.81
C THR A 151 -10.16 -13.10 -5.66
N ILE A 152 -10.08 -12.19 -6.65
CA ILE A 152 -10.91 -10.99 -6.71
C ILE A 152 -12.29 -11.38 -7.27
N LEU A 153 -13.34 -11.17 -6.49
CA LEU A 153 -14.74 -11.43 -6.85
C LEU A 153 -15.39 -10.24 -7.56
N SER A 154 -15.01 -9.02 -7.20
CA SER A 154 -15.43 -7.79 -7.88
C SER A 154 -14.46 -6.65 -7.61
N GLU A 155 -14.36 -5.73 -8.56
CA GLU A 155 -13.49 -4.56 -8.44
C GLU A 155 -14.14 -3.30 -9.02
N THR A 156 -13.75 -2.14 -8.47
CA THR A 156 -13.94 -0.83 -9.09
C THR A 156 -12.60 -0.11 -9.08
N PHE A 157 -12.29 0.59 -10.18
CA PHE A 157 -11.05 1.34 -10.31
C PHE A 157 -11.32 2.63 -11.05
N ASN A 158 -10.98 3.76 -10.42
CA ASN A 158 -11.17 5.09 -10.99
C ASN A 158 -9.87 5.88 -10.91
N LEU A 159 -9.47 6.47 -12.04
CA LEU A 159 -8.45 7.50 -12.05
C LEU A 159 -9.05 8.81 -11.53
N VAL A 160 -8.27 9.54 -10.73
CA VAL A 160 -8.71 10.79 -10.10
C VAL A 160 -7.62 11.85 -10.20
N ASP A 161 -8.01 13.12 -10.24
CA ASP A 161 -7.04 14.23 -10.17
C ASP A 161 -6.55 14.46 -8.72
N THR A 162 -7.46 14.21 -7.76
CA THR A 162 -7.26 14.36 -6.32
C THR A 162 -7.72 13.12 -5.59
N VAL A 163 -6.85 12.55 -4.75
CA VAL A 163 -7.20 11.40 -3.90
C VAL A 163 -8.01 11.93 -2.71
N PRO A 164 -9.21 11.41 -2.43
CA PRO A 164 -10.00 11.82 -1.27
C PRO A 164 -9.31 11.45 0.02
N ASP A 165 -9.64 12.14 1.12
CA ASP A 165 -9.07 11.85 2.43
C ASP A 165 -9.50 10.48 2.94
N ASP A 166 -10.79 10.15 2.76
CA ASP A 166 -11.42 8.91 3.17
C ASP A 166 -12.19 8.26 2.01
N TYR A 167 -12.41 6.95 2.10
CA TYR A 167 -13.24 6.18 1.19
C TYR A 167 -14.70 6.30 1.64
N GLU A 168 -15.52 6.85 0.74
CA GLU A 168 -16.98 6.96 0.90
C GLU A 168 -17.68 5.80 0.20
N GLN A 169 -18.78 5.30 0.78
CA GLN A 169 -19.62 4.23 0.20
C GLN A 169 -20.54 4.74 -0.90
#